data_AF-A0A6A4W5A8-F1
#
_entry.id   AF-A0A6A4W5A8-F1
#
_cell.length_a   1.000
_cell.length_b   1.000
_cell.length_c   1.000
_cell.angle_alpha   90.00
_cell.angle_beta   90.00
_cell.angle_gamma   90.00
#
_symmetry.space_group_name_H-M   'P 1'
#
loop_
_entity.id
_entity.type
_entity.pdbx_description
1 polymer ?
#
loop_
_entity_poly.entity_id
_entity_poly.type
_entity_poly.pdbx_seq_one_letter_code
_entity_poly.pdbx_strand_id
1 'polypeptide(L)'
;MSDPHPERYLYLRDLLEELQESQQPAARQQVLANIANFAYDPRNAEHLLRLGAPRLLLARLSDPDAALRRFAAAAVSNLCLEPRCRRALLAGGVLPALLLGLEESNPQTVAACLTTLLLLPVTDRSVWEQVDAERLTRLTVQLSGSEDRRLANLAALLGRQLPEPAGTAPEQNSV
;
A
#
# COMPACT_ATOMS: atom_id res chain seq x y z
N MET A 1 13.31 14.58 -24.94
CA MET A 1 13.95 13.47 -24.23
C MET A 1 13.37 12.18 -24.77
N SER A 2 14.16 11.40 -25.49
CA SER A 2 13.74 10.08 -25.98
C SER A 2 13.63 9.12 -24.79
N ASP A 3 12.57 8.33 -24.77
CA ASP A 3 12.30 7.35 -23.72
C ASP A 3 13.45 6.31 -23.68
N PRO A 4 14.19 6.17 -22.56
CA PRO A 4 15.41 5.36 -22.53
C PRO A 4 15.16 3.86 -22.77
N HIS A 5 13.93 3.36 -22.61
CA HIS A 5 13.60 1.94 -22.82
C HIS A 5 12.14 1.70 -23.30
N PRO A 6 11.83 1.97 -24.58
CA PRO A 6 10.47 1.81 -25.11
C PRO A 6 9.92 0.39 -24.95
N GLU A 7 10.77 -0.63 -25.02
CA GLU A 7 10.37 -2.03 -24.84
C GLU A 7 9.82 -2.31 -23.43
N ARG A 8 10.37 -1.68 -22.38
CA ARG A 8 9.87 -1.85 -21.01
C ARG A 8 8.50 -1.23 -20.85
N TYR A 9 8.33 -0.03 -21.39
CA TYR A 9 7.03 0.65 -21.35
C TYR A 9 5.95 -0.18 -22.04
N LEU A 10 6.22 -0.68 -23.24
CA LEU A 10 5.29 -1.51 -24.01
C LEU A 10 4.98 -2.81 -23.25
N TYR A 11 5.99 -3.50 -22.73
CA TYR A 11 5.78 -4.72 -21.97
C TYR A 11 4.92 -4.50 -20.71
N LEU A 12 5.18 -3.44 -19.95
CA LEU A 12 4.38 -3.09 -18.77
C LEU A 12 2.94 -2.68 -19.14
N ARG A 13 2.76 -2.03 -20.30
CA ARG A 13 1.42 -1.71 -20.82
C ARG A 13 0.66 -2.99 -21.14
N ASP A 14 1.26 -3.91 -21.87
CA ASP A 14 0.63 -5.16 -22.28
C ASP A 14 0.22 -6.01 -21.05
N LEU A 15 1.03 -6.00 -19.97
CA LEU A 15 0.65 -6.61 -18.70
C LEU A 15 -0.55 -5.92 -18.03
N LEU A 16 -0.62 -4.59 -18.04
CA LEU A 16 -1.75 -3.87 -17.45
C LEU A 16 -3.04 -4.08 -18.25
N GLU A 17 -2.94 -4.16 -19.58
CA GLU A 17 -4.05 -4.50 -20.48
C GLU A 17 -4.55 -5.92 -20.18
N GLU A 18 -3.66 -6.92 -20.14
CA GLU A 18 -4.04 -8.31 -19.80
C GLU A 18 -4.69 -8.41 -18.42
N LEU A 19 -4.20 -7.66 -17.41
CA LEU A 19 -4.81 -7.64 -16.08
C LEU A 19 -6.28 -7.18 -16.11
N GLN A 20 -6.62 -6.26 -17.01
CA GLN A 20 -7.96 -5.69 -17.13
C GLN A 20 -8.88 -6.54 -18.01
N GLU A 21 -8.36 -7.10 -19.10
CA GLU A 21 -9.16 -7.76 -20.13
C GLU A 21 -9.37 -9.26 -19.86
N SER A 22 -8.42 -9.90 -19.19
CA SER A 22 -8.42 -11.35 -19.02
C SER A 22 -9.59 -11.84 -18.15
N GLN A 23 -10.37 -12.77 -18.71
CA GLN A 23 -11.46 -13.44 -17.98
C GLN A 23 -10.95 -14.62 -17.13
N GLN A 24 -9.68 -15.00 -17.27
CA GLN A 24 -9.09 -16.12 -16.55
C GLN A 24 -8.50 -15.64 -15.21
N PRO A 25 -9.02 -16.10 -14.04
CA PRO A 25 -8.50 -15.67 -12.74
C PRO A 25 -7.00 -15.96 -12.58
N ALA A 26 -6.53 -17.13 -13.01
CA ALA A 26 -5.13 -17.52 -12.93
C ALA A 26 -4.21 -16.57 -13.74
N ALA A 27 -4.65 -16.14 -14.92
CA ALA A 27 -3.88 -15.19 -15.74
C ALA A 27 -3.77 -13.83 -15.03
N ARG A 28 -4.87 -13.29 -14.51
CA ARG A 28 -4.87 -12.04 -13.73
C ARG A 28 -3.96 -12.12 -12.50
N GLN A 29 -4.00 -13.23 -11.77
CA GLN A 29 -3.13 -13.45 -10.62
C GLN A 29 -1.65 -13.45 -11.01
N GLN A 30 -1.30 -14.17 -12.08
CA GLN A 30 0.08 -14.24 -12.56
C GLN A 30 0.59 -12.88 -13.04
N VAL A 31 -0.23 -12.17 -13.81
CA VAL A 31 0.10 -10.84 -14.32
C VAL A 31 0.29 -9.85 -13.19
N LEU A 32 -0.62 -9.84 -12.20
CA LEU A 32 -0.51 -8.95 -11.06
C LEU A 32 0.70 -9.27 -10.17
N ALA A 33 1.05 -10.55 -10.03
CA ALA A 33 2.30 -10.97 -9.37
C ALA A 33 3.54 -10.45 -10.12
N ASN A 34 3.55 -10.51 -11.45
CA ASN A 34 4.63 -9.95 -12.26
C ASN A 34 4.74 -8.44 -12.08
N ILE A 35 3.61 -7.72 -12.13
CA ILE A 35 3.57 -6.26 -11.88
C ILE A 35 4.12 -5.94 -10.49
N ALA A 36 3.76 -6.71 -9.45
CA ALA A 36 4.27 -6.49 -8.11
C ALA A 36 5.80 -6.64 -8.03
N ASN A 37 6.37 -7.65 -8.72
CA ASN A 37 7.82 -7.83 -8.81
C ASN A 37 8.49 -6.69 -9.58
N PHE A 38 7.90 -6.22 -10.69
CA PHE A 38 8.48 -5.12 -11.48
C PHE A 38 8.38 -3.78 -10.78
N ALA A 39 7.36 -3.56 -9.96
CA ALA A 39 7.18 -2.35 -9.15
C ALA A 39 8.30 -2.15 -8.11
N TYR A 40 9.04 -3.21 -7.76
CA TYR A 40 10.19 -3.12 -6.85
C TYR A 40 11.38 -2.38 -7.48
N ASP A 41 11.53 -2.45 -8.81
CA ASP A 41 12.62 -1.78 -9.53
C ASP A 41 12.24 -0.32 -9.84
N PRO A 42 12.98 0.68 -9.30
CA PRO A 42 12.67 2.09 -9.51
C PRO A 42 12.69 2.50 -10.99
N ARG A 43 13.41 1.77 -11.85
CA ARG A 43 13.43 2.01 -13.31
C ARG A 43 12.06 1.82 -13.96
N ASN A 44 11.18 1.04 -13.35
CA ASN A 44 9.82 0.80 -13.86
C ASN A 44 8.79 1.78 -13.29
N ALA A 45 9.13 2.51 -12.22
CA ALA A 45 8.16 3.32 -11.50
C ALA A 45 7.58 4.45 -12.36
N GLU A 46 8.40 5.13 -13.16
CA GLU A 46 7.92 6.16 -14.09
C GLU A 46 7.01 5.58 -15.18
N HIS A 47 7.34 4.42 -15.74
CA HIS A 47 6.50 3.75 -16.73
C HIS A 47 5.15 3.33 -16.13
N LEU A 48 5.16 2.66 -14.97
CA LEU A 48 3.96 2.25 -14.25
C LEU A 48 3.07 3.44 -13.89
N LEU A 49 3.68 4.56 -13.45
CA LEU A 49 2.95 5.79 -13.18
C LEU A 49 2.29 6.36 -14.44
N ARG A 50 3.03 6.47 -15.56
CA ARG A 50 2.52 6.94 -16.85
C ARG A 50 1.39 6.07 -17.40
N LEU A 51 1.43 4.77 -17.12
CA LEU A 51 0.41 3.79 -17.51
C LEU A 51 -0.81 3.78 -16.58
N GLY A 52 -0.84 4.61 -15.52
CA GLY A 52 -1.97 4.65 -14.59
C GLY A 52 -2.05 3.45 -13.64
N ALA A 53 -0.95 2.71 -13.47
CA ALA A 53 -0.90 1.54 -12.59
C ALA A 53 -1.37 1.82 -11.16
N PRO A 54 -1.06 2.96 -10.49
CA PRO A 54 -1.55 3.23 -9.13
C PRO A 54 -3.07 3.08 -9.01
N ARG A 55 -3.85 3.68 -9.92
CA ARG A 55 -5.32 3.59 -9.91
C ARG A 55 -5.80 2.15 -10.11
N LEU A 56 -5.19 1.43 -11.04
CA LEU A 56 -5.55 0.04 -11.34
C LEU A 56 -5.28 -0.89 -10.16
N LEU A 57 -4.13 -0.72 -9.49
CA LEU A 57 -3.74 -1.51 -8.34
C LEU A 57 -4.63 -1.23 -7.12
N LEU A 58 -5.00 0.03 -6.87
CA LEU A 58 -5.93 0.37 -5.80
C LEU A 58 -7.28 -0.34 -5.97
N ALA A 59 -7.80 -0.42 -7.20
CA ALA A 59 -9.04 -1.14 -7.49
C ALA A 59 -8.95 -2.66 -7.24
N ARG A 60 -7.74 -3.23 -7.17
CA ARG A 60 -7.50 -4.65 -6.86
C ARG A 60 -7.36 -4.93 -5.37
N LEU A 61 -7.20 -3.92 -4.52
CA LEU A 61 -7.12 -4.11 -3.06
C LEU A 61 -8.45 -4.58 -2.42
N SER A 62 -9.57 -4.40 -3.12
CA SER A 62 -10.90 -4.87 -2.69
C SER A 62 -11.48 -5.92 -3.63
N ASP A 63 -10.62 -6.60 -4.41
CA ASP A 63 -11.05 -7.67 -5.30
C ASP A 63 -11.60 -8.86 -4.51
N PRO A 64 -12.66 -9.57 -4.95
CA PRO A 64 -13.12 -10.79 -4.29
C PRO A 64 -12.04 -11.88 -4.20
N ASP A 65 -11.08 -11.90 -5.14
CA ASP A 65 -9.96 -12.83 -5.15
C ASP A 65 -8.86 -12.39 -4.16
N ALA A 66 -8.67 -13.19 -3.10
CA ALA A 66 -7.65 -12.93 -2.08
C ALA A 66 -6.22 -12.92 -2.63
N ALA A 67 -5.93 -13.68 -3.68
CA ALA A 67 -4.62 -13.65 -4.31
C ALA A 67 -4.40 -12.32 -5.04
N LEU A 68 -5.43 -11.78 -5.71
CA LEU A 68 -5.35 -10.47 -6.34
C LEU A 68 -5.16 -9.37 -5.31
N ARG A 69 -5.91 -9.39 -4.19
CA ARG A 69 -5.71 -8.42 -3.09
C ARG A 69 -4.28 -8.46 -2.56
N ARG A 70 -3.74 -9.66 -2.33
CA ARG A 70 -2.36 -9.86 -1.84
C ARG A 70 -1.31 -9.30 -2.81
N PHE A 71 -1.41 -9.63 -4.09
CA PHE A 71 -0.46 -9.14 -5.09
C PHE A 71 -0.60 -7.62 -5.33
N ALA A 72 -1.82 -7.08 -5.28
CA ALA A 72 -2.07 -5.65 -5.33
C ALA A 72 -1.42 -4.92 -4.14
N ALA A 73 -1.59 -5.43 -2.92
CA ALA A 73 -0.98 -4.85 -1.72
C ALA A 73 0.55 -4.84 -1.82
N ALA A 74 1.16 -5.91 -2.32
CA ALA A 74 2.60 -5.96 -2.57
C ALA A 74 3.04 -4.92 -3.62
N ALA A 75 2.33 -4.81 -4.74
CA ALA A 75 2.62 -3.84 -5.80
C ALA A 75 2.48 -2.39 -5.30
N VAL A 76 1.43 -2.09 -4.54
CA VAL A 76 1.20 -0.78 -3.91
C VAL A 76 2.32 -0.44 -2.93
N SER A 77 2.72 -1.39 -2.07
CA SER A 77 3.82 -1.20 -1.14
C SER A 77 5.14 -0.89 -1.85
N ASN A 78 5.43 -1.60 -2.94
CA ASN A 78 6.64 -1.38 -3.74
C ASN A 78 6.61 -0.01 -4.44
N LEU A 79 5.50 0.34 -5.10
CA LEU A 79 5.35 1.65 -5.74
C LEU A 79 5.41 2.81 -4.75
N CYS A 80 4.97 2.61 -3.50
CA CYS A 80 5.00 3.64 -2.46
C CYS A 80 6.42 4.11 -2.11
N LEU A 81 7.45 3.34 -2.45
CA LEU A 81 8.85 3.76 -2.30
C LEU A 81 9.18 4.99 -3.17
N GLU A 82 8.59 5.07 -4.37
CA GLU A 82 8.81 6.17 -5.32
C GLU A 82 7.93 7.40 -4.97
N PRO A 83 8.50 8.59 -4.70
CA PRO A 83 7.73 9.77 -4.29
C PRO A 83 6.60 10.18 -5.24
N ARG A 84 6.79 10.06 -6.56
CA ARG A 84 5.74 10.40 -7.52
C ARG A 84 4.57 9.40 -7.47
N CYS A 85 4.87 8.11 -7.35
CA CYS A 85 3.88 7.06 -7.21
C CYS A 85 3.15 7.15 -5.87
N ARG A 86 3.85 7.41 -4.77
CA ARG A 86 3.24 7.63 -3.44
C ARG A 86 2.21 8.76 -3.45
N ARG A 87 2.54 9.90 -4.09
CA ARG A 87 1.56 11.00 -4.27
C ARG A 87 0.35 10.57 -5.08
N ALA A 88 0.54 9.80 -6.15
CA ALA A 88 -0.55 9.28 -6.96
C ALA A 88 -1.45 8.29 -6.19
N LEU A 89 -0.85 7.43 -5.35
CA LEU A 89 -1.58 6.52 -4.47
C LEU A 89 -2.41 7.29 -3.42
N LEU A 90 -1.81 8.30 -2.78
CA LEU A 90 -2.52 9.17 -1.84
C LEU A 90 -3.70 9.89 -2.50
N ALA A 91 -3.47 10.53 -3.64
CA ALA A 91 -4.52 11.18 -4.42
C ALA A 91 -5.62 10.21 -4.90
N GLY A 92 -5.27 8.93 -5.07
CA GLY A 92 -6.19 7.85 -5.43
C GLY A 92 -6.98 7.25 -4.26
N GLY A 93 -6.78 7.72 -3.02
CA GLY A 93 -7.50 7.21 -1.85
C GLY A 93 -6.97 5.86 -1.33
N VAL A 94 -5.65 5.68 -1.31
CA VAL A 94 -5.02 4.43 -0.82
C VAL A 94 -5.35 4.12 0.65
N LEU A 95 -5.55 5.14 1.49
CA LEU A 95 -5.65 5.01 2.94
C LEU A 95 -6.80 4.07 3.40
N PRO A 96 -8.09 4.29 3.04
CA PRO A 96 -9.16 3.37 3.37
C PRO A 96 -8.90 1.92 2.96
N ALA A 97 -8.28 1.72 1.79
CA ALA A 97 -7.95 0.39 1.29
C ALA A 97 -6.87 -0.30 2.13
N LEU A 98 -5.88 0.45 2.63
CA LEU A 98 -4.87 -0.07 3.55
C LEU A 98 -5.48 -0.48 4.88
N LEU A 99 -6.41 0.30 5.45
CA LEU A 99 -7.11 -0.07 6.69
C LEU A 99 -7.87 -1.39 6.56
N LEU A 100 -8.56 -1.59 5.44
CA LEU A 100 -9.21 -2.87 5.14
C LEU A 100 -8.19 -4.01 5.01
N GLY A 101 -7.06 -3.75 4.35
CA GLY A 101 -5.99 -4.73 4.20
C GLY A 101 -5.30 -5.16 5.51
N LEU A 102 -5.38 -4.35 6.57
CA LEU A 102 -4.90 -4.72 7.91
C LEU A 102 -5.78 -5.78 8.59
N GLU A 103 -7.02 -5.96 8.15
CA GLU A 103 -7.98 -6.92 8.69
C GLU A 103 -8.01 -8.25 7.89
N GLU A 104 -7.21 -8.35 6.83
CA GLU A 104 -7.08 -9.57 6.03
C GLU A 104 -6.43 -10.70 6.84
N SER A 105 -6.87 -11.94 6.62
CA SER A 105 -6.28 -13.12 7.27
C SER A 105 -4.90 -13.48 6.72
N ASN A 106 -4.53 -12.96 5.56
CA ASN A 106 -3.24 -13.26 4.94
C ASN A 106 -2.13 -12.35 5.50
N PRO A 107 -1.11 -12.89 6.19
CA PRO A 107 -0.08 -12.07 6.84
C PRO A 107 0.79 -11.30 5.84
N GLN A 108 0.96 -11.79 4.60
CA GLN A 108 1.70 -11.05 3.58
C GLN A 108 0.94 -9.79 3.14
N THR A 109 -0.40 -9.86 3.02
CA THR A 109 -1.25 -8.69 2.74
C THR A 109 -1.17 -7.66 3.86
N VAL A 110 -1.33 -8.10 5.12
CA VAL A 110 -1.23 -7.23 6.30
C VAL A 110 0.14 -6.57 6.39
N ALA A 111 1.23 -7.33 6.18
CA ALA A 111 2.59 -6.81 6.20
C ALA A 111 2.82 -5.75 5.11
N ALA A 112 2.31 -5.96 3.90
CA ALA A 112 2.40 -4.99 2.82
C ALA A 112 1.62 -3.71 3.13
N CYS A 113 0.45 -3.83 3.76
CA CYS A 113 -0.35 -2.68 4.17
C CYS A 113 0.34 -1.87 5.28
N LEU A 114 0.85 -2.54 6.33
CA LEU A 114 1.64 -1.88 7.39
C LEU A 114 2.88 -1.18 6.81
N THR A 115 3.59 -1.86 5.91
CA THR A 115 4.78 -1.29 5.24
C THR A 115 4.39 -0.06 4.42
N THR A 116 3.28 -0.11 3.69
CA THR A 116 2.81 1.05 2.91
C THR A 116 2.48 2.23 3.81
N LEU A 117 1.78 2.00 4.94
CA LEU A 117 1.47 3.05 5.93
C LEU A 117 2.73 3.69 6.51
N LEU A 118 3.75 2.88 6.84
CA LEU A 118 5.06 3.34 7.34
C LEU A 118 5.84 4.20 6.33
N LEU A 119 5.56 4.05 5.03
CA LEU A 119 6.19 4.83 3.96
C LEU A 119 5.47 6.16 3.69
N LEU A 120 4.29 6.38 4.26
CA LEU A 120 3.56 7.63 4.10
C LEU A 120 4.19 8.76 4.93
N PRO A 121 4.15 10.01 4.45
CA PRO A 121 4.76 11.13 5.16
C PRO A 121 4.03 11.40 6.48
N VAL A 122 4.68 11.09 7.60
CA VAL A 122 4.17 11.33 8.96
C VAL A 122 4.05 12.84 9.26
N THR A 123 4.90 13.66 8.66
CA THR A 123 4.91 15.12 8.87
C THR A 123 3.74 15.84 8.21
N ASP A 124 3.06 15.20 7.26
CA ASP A 124 1.89 15.76 6.61
C ASP A 124 0.62 15.30 7.32
N ARG A 125 0.18 16.06 8.33
CA ARG A 125 -1.02 15.74 9.11
C ARG A 125 -2.27 15.60 8.25
N SER A 126 -2.36 16.32 7.13
CA SER A 126 -3.53 16.30 6.24
C SER A 126 -3.78 14.92 5.60
N VAL A 127 -2.73 14.10 5.48
CA VAL A 127 -2.83 12.71 5.02
C VAL A 127 -3.60 11.87 6.05
N TRP A 128 -3.26 12.02 7.32
CA TRP A 128 -3.77 11.17 8.40
C TRP A 128 -5.13 11.63 8.95
N GLU A 129 -5.53 12.87 8.71
CA GLU A 129 -6.89 13.37 9.00
C GLU A 129 -7.99 12.63 8.22
N GLN A 130 -7.65 12.01 7.09
CA GLN A 130 -8.58 11.25 6.26
C GLN A 130 -8.79 9.81 6.76
N VAL A 131 -8.04 9.40 7.78
CA VAL A 131 -8.08 8.05 8.34
C VAL A 131 -8.94 8.02 9.59
N ASP A 132 -9.72 6.96 9.74
CA ASP A 132 -10.32 6.58 11.02
C ASP A 132 -9.21 6.24 12.03
N ALA A 133 -8.84 7.24 12.84
CA ALA A 133 -7.73 7.15 13.78
C ALA A 133 -7.98 6.15 14.91
N GLU A 134 -9.24 5.98 15.34
CA GLU A 134 -9.61 5.01 16.36
C GLU A 134 -9.43 3.59 15.82
N ARG A 135 -9.96 3.33 14.62
CA ARG A 135 -9.80 2.04 13.95
C ARG A 135 -8.33 1.72 13.70
N LEU A 136 -7.55 2.68 13.18
CA LEU A 136 -6.13 2.49 12.93
C LEU A 136 -5.36 2.17 14.22
N THR A 137 -5.61 2.93 15.29
CA THR A 137 -4.99 2.71 16.61
C THR A 137 -5.31 1.31 17.12
N ARG A 138 -6.59 0.91 17.11
CA ARG A 138 -7.04 -0.41 17.55
C ARG A 138 -6.36 -1.54 16.77
N LEU A 139 -6.35 -1.46 15.44
CA LEU A 139 -5.71 -2.47 14.58
C LEU A 139 -4.21 -2.54 14.81
N THR A 140 -3.55 -1.40 14.99
CA THR A 140 -2.11 -1.33 15.25
C THR A 140 -1.77 -1.98 16.60
N VAL A 141 -2.54 -1.71 17.65
CA VAL A 141 -2.37 -2.35 18.97
C VAL A 141 -2.60 -3.86 18.87
N GLN A 142 -3.69 -4.30 18.24
CA GLN A 142 -3.98 -5.72 18.04
C GLN A 142 -2.85 -6.44 17.30
N LEU A 143 -2.37 -5.87 16.18
CA LEU A 143 -1.31 -6.47 15.37
C LEU A 143 0.04 -6.46 16.08
N SER A 144 0.31 -5.49 16.97
CA SER A 144 1.53 -5.46 17.78
C SER A 144 1.65 -6.64 18.75
N GLY A 145 0.52 -7.27 19.11
CA GLY A 145 0.45 -8.49 19.91
C GLY A 145 0.36 -9.78 19.10
N SER A 146 0.55 -9.74 17.78
CA SER A 146 0.49 -10.93 16.92
C SER A 146 1.61 -11.93 17.23
N GLU A 147 1.31 -13.23 17.08
CA GLU A 147 2.32 -14.30 17.11
C GLU A 147 3.31 -14.19 15.93
N ASP A 148 2.87 -13.59 14.81
CA ASP A 148 3.77 -13.27 13.70
C ASP A 148 4.66 -12.09 14.09
N ARG A 149 5.92 -12.41 14.42
CA ARG A 149 6.94 -11.42 14.82
C ARG A 149 7.13 -10.31 13.79
N ARG A 150 6.95 -10.58 12.50
CA ARG A 150 7.09 -9.54 11.46
C ARG A 150 5.94 -8.55 11.57
N LEU A 151 4.70 -9.03 11.71
CA LEU A 151 3.53 -8.17 11.88
C LEU A 151 3.60 -7.37 13.17
N ALA A 152 3.95 -8.03 14.27
CA ALA A 152 4.12 -7.40 15.58
C ALA A 152 5.10 -6.22 15.52
N ASN A 153 6.27 -6.44 14.90
CA ASN A 153 7.30 -5.40 14.77
C ASN A 153 6.86 -4.23 13.87
N LEU A 154 6.25 -4.53 12.71
CA LEU A 154 5.78 -3.49 11.79
C LEU A 154 4.67 -2.63 12.42
N ALA A 155 3.72 -3.27 13.11
CA ALA A 155 2.64 -2.58 13.80
C ALA A 155 3.18 -1.74 14.97
N ALA A 156 4.10 -2.26 15.78
CA ALA A 156 4.74 -1.49 16.84
C ALA A 156 5.50 -0.27 16.30
N LEU A 157 6.16 -0.40 15.14
CA LEU A 157 6.80 0.74 14.50
C LEU A 157 5.79 1.78 14.02
N LEU A 158 4.67 1.34 13.42
CA LEU A 158 3.63 2.23 12.95
C LEU A 158 3.02 3.00 14.12
N GLY A 159 2.71 2.34 15.23
CA GLY A 159 2.16 2.96 16.43
C GLY A 159 3.04 4.08 17.00
N ARG A 160 4.37 3.97 16.86
CA ARG A 160 5.32 5.03 17.27
C ARG A 160 5.36 6.22 16.31
N GLN A 161 4.95 6.03 15.06
CA GLN A 161 4.92 7.07 14.03
C GLN A 161 3.59 7.83 14.00
N LEU A 162 2.49 7.21 14.43
CA LEU A 162 1.19 7.85 14.41
C LEU A 162 1.21 9.09 15.33
N PRO A 163 0.63 10.22 14.88
CA PRO A 163 0.47 11.37 15.76
C PRO A 163 -0.38 10.97 16.96
N GLU A 164 0.04 11.39 18.15
CA GLU A 164 -0.75 11.25 19.38
C GLU A 164 -2.19 11.73 19.12
N PRO A 165 -3.22 10.96 19.55
CA PRO A 165 -4.59 11.42 19.44
C PRO A 165 -4.71 12.76 20.16
N ALA A 166 -5.33 13.75 19.50
CA ALA A 166 -5.52 15.08 20.08
C ALA A 166 -6.31 14.97 21.40
N GLY A 167 -5.62 15.00 22.54
CA GLY A 167 -6.24 14.82 23.84
C GLY A 167 -5.33 14.39 25.00
N THR A 168 -4.12 13.88 24.75
CA THR A 168 -3.13 13.59 25.80
C THR A 168 -2.33 14.86 26.14
N ALA A 169 -2.99 15.84 26.75
CA ALA A 169 -2.27 16.88 27.47
C ALA A 169 -1.50 16.21 28.62
N PRO A 170 -0.22 16.57 28.87
CA PRO A 170 0.46 16.10 30.06
C PRO A 170 -0.33 16.61 31.27
N GLU A 171 -0.75 15.71 32.16
CA GLU A 171 -1.23 16.08 33.49
C GLU A 171 -0.19 17.01 34.11
N GLN A 172 -0.53 18.29 34.21
CA GLN A 172 0.27 19.23 34.97
C GLN A 172 0.17 18.79 36.43
N ASN A 173 1.22 18.11 36.88
CA ASN A 173 1.41 17.75 38.27
C ASN A 173 1.44 19.06 39.07
N SER A 174 0.31 19.41 39.68
CA SER A 174 0.18 20.59 40.52
C SER A 174 0.83 20.29 41.88
N VAL A 175 1.75 21.16 42.25
CA VAL A 175 2.45 21.24 43.54
C VAL A 175 1.46 21.36 44.69
#